data_AF-A0A7Y7E8M5-F1
#
_entry.id   AF-A0A7Y7E8M5-F1
#
_cell.length_a   1.000
_cell.length_b   1.000
_cell.length_c   1.000
_cell.angle_alpha   90.00
_cell.angle_beta   90.00
_cell.angle_gamma   90.00
#
_symmetry.space_group_name_H-M   'P 1'
#
loop_
_entity.id
_entity.type
_entity.pdbx_description
1 polymer ?
#
loop_
_entity_poly.entity_id
_entity_poly.type
_entity_poly.pdbx_seq_one_letter_code
_entity_poly.pdbx_strand_id
1 'polypeptide(L)'
;MLTSAQRQAKQPVSAVLAGPYGHPLHPIPVTVPIGALAAALVGFLDLRAVPTGTRAFRVGLAHMSLNLVVTLAYAGDFLWRRAAQPAHEAVPAGMLALSAVALALLGISGYLGGKLSYRSGVRVADEDTQAEGYVPGAGRHRPDGDA
;
A
#
# COMPACT_ATOMS: atom_id res chain seq x y z
N MET A 1 21.76 -23.14 -39.54
CA MET A 1 20.34 -23.57 -39.55
C MET A 1 20.07 -24.42 -38.31
N LEU A 2 19.14 -24.02 -37.43
CA LEU A 2 18.74 -24.82 -36.25
C LEU A 2 17.74 -25.90 -36.69
N THR A 3 17.94 -27.15 -36.26
CA THR A 3 17.05 -28.29 -36.52
C THR A 3 15.70 -28.12 -35.82
N SER A 4 14.64 -28.76 -36.32
CA SER A 4 13.28 -28.73 -35.77
C SER A 4 13.23 -29.08 -34.27
N ALA A 5 14.09 -29.99 -33.81
CA ALA A 5 14.25 -30.34 -32.39
C ALA A 5 14.75 -29.17 -31.52
N GLN A 6 15.67 -28.34 -32.04
CA GLN A 6 16.17 -27.15 -31.36
C GLN A 6 15.13 -26.02 -31.28
N ARG A 7 14.18 -25.96 -32.23
CA ARG A 7 13.04 -25.03 -32.16
C ARG A 7 12.01 -25.48 -31.12
N GLN A 8 11.73 -26.78 -31.01
CA GLN A 8 10.82 -27.36 -30.02
C GLN A 8 11.32 -27.11 -28.58
N ALA A 9 12.63 -27.22 -28.33
CA ALA A 9 13.23 -27.00 -27.02
C ALA A 9 13.20 -25.53 -26.53
N LYS A 10 12.94 -24.57 -27.43
CA LYS A 10 12.87 -23.13 -27.11
C LYS A 10 11.44 -22.61 -26.96
N GLN A 11 10.43 -23.46 -27.15
CA GLN A 11 9.04 -23.08 -26.94
C GLN A 11 8.66 -23.43 -25.50
N PRO A 12 8.28 -22.45 -24.65
CA PRO A 12 7.84 -22.76 -23.30
C PRO A 12 6.57 -23.62 -23.37
N VAL A 13 6.57 -24.75 -22.67
CA VAL A 13 5.45 -25.72 -22.62
C VAL A 13 4.15 -25.13 -22.03
N SER A 14 4.18 -23.89 -21.55
CA SER A 14 3.01 -23.14 -21.16
C SER A 14 3.21 -21.66 -21.47
N ALA A 15 2.67 -21.21 -22.60
CA ALA A 15 2.58 -19.79 -22.97
C ALA A 15 1.93 -18.93 -21.86
N VAL A 16 1.08 -19.55 -21.02
CA VAL A 16 0.42 -18.94 -19.87
C VAL A 16 1.41 -18.62 -18.72
N LEU A 17 2.45 -19.44 -18.52
CA LEU A 17 3.44 -19.28 -17.46
C LEU A 17 4.66 -18.45 -17.88
N ALA A 18 4.92 -18.32 -19.18
CA ALA A 18 6.09 -17.61 -19.68
C ALA A 18 5.95 -16.07 -19.66
N GLY A 19 4.73 -15.54 -19.65
CA GLY A 19 4.47 -14.11 -19.82
C GLY A 19 5.03 -13.55 -21.15
N PRO A 20 4.74 -12.28 -21.50
CA PRO A 20 5.29 -11.64 -22.72
C PRO A 20 6.82 -11.49 -22.70
N TYR A 21 7.44 -11.61 -21.51
CA TYR A 21 8.85 -11.30 -21.27
C TYR A 21 9.71 -12.54 -20.92
N GLY A 22 9.17 -13.76 -21.01
CA GLY A 22 9.94 -15.00 -20.79
C GLY A 22 10.26 -15.33 -19.32
N HIS A 23 9.76 -14.55 -18.37
CA HIS A 23 9.84 -14.84 -16.94
C HIS A 23 8.46 -15.17 -16.38
N PRO A 24 8.37 -16.08 -15.38
CA PRO A 24 7.13 -16.29 -14.66
C PRO A 24 6.73 -14.97 -14.04
N LEU A 25 5.75 -14.28 -14.65
CA LEU A 25 5.14 -13.07 -14.13
C LEU A 25 4.33 -13.35 -12.86
N HIS A 26 4.46 -14.53 -12.26
CA HIS A 26 3.60 -15.04 -11.21
C HIS A 26 3.92 -14.53 -9.78
N PRO A 27 5.15 -14.14 -9.39
CA PRO A 27 5.37 -13.72 -8.00
C PRO A 27 4.91 -12.27 -7.73
N ILE A 28 5.00 -11.34 -8.67
CA ILE A 28 4.71 -9.91 -8.41
C ILE A 28 3.19 -9.58 -8.35
N PRO A 29 2.35 -9.96 -9.33
CA PRO A 29 0.93 -9.62 -9.32
C PRO A 29 0.14 -10.39 -8.26
N VAL A 30 0.71 -11.43 -7.63
CA VAL A 30 0.07 -12.13 -6.51
C VAL A 30 0.52 -11.59 -5.16
N THR A 31 1.81 -11.29 -4.98
CA THR A 31 2.35 -10.85 -3.69
C THR A 31 1.92 -9.43 -3.34
N VAL A 32 1.85 -8.53 -4.33
CA VAL A 32 1.47 -7.13 -4.08
C VAL A 32 0.02 -7.02 -3.59
N PRO A 33 -1.00 -7.64 -4.23
CA PRO A 33 -2.36 -7.62 -3.71
C PRO A 33 -2.50 -8.31 -2.35
N ILE A 34 -1.82 -9.44 -2.14
CA ILE A 34 -1.86 -10.14 -0.83
C ILE A 34 -1.32 -9.24 0.27
N GLY A 35 -0.16 -8.61 0.05
CA GLY A 35 0.43 -7.66 1.00
C GLY A 35 -0.47 -6.46 1.27
N ALA A 36 -1.08 -5.88 0.22
CA ALA A 36 -2.01 -4.77 0.36
C ALA A 36 -3.27 -5.14 1.17
N LEU A 37 -3.84 -6.32 0.92
CA LEU A 37 -5.01 -6.82 1.65
C LEU A 37 -4.68 -7.12 3.12
N ALA A 38 -3.53 -7.76 3.38
CA ALA A 38 -3.07 -8.02 4.74
C ALA A 38 -2.83 -6.72 5.52
N ALA A 39 -2.16 -5.73 4.90
CA ALA A 39 -1.95 -4.41 5.49
C ALA A 39 -3.26 -3.67 5.75
N ALA A 40 -4.23 -3.73 4.81
CA ALA A 40 -5.54 -3.14 4.97
C ALA A 40 -6.31 -3.78 6.14
N LEU A 41 -6.26 -5.10 6.28
CA LEU A 41 -6.89 -5.80 7.40
C LEU A 41 -6.28 -5.36 8.74
N VAL A 42 -4.95 -5.37 8.86
CA VAL A 42 -4.27 -4.97 10.10
C VAL A 42 -4.58 -3.51 10.44
N GLY A 43 -4.46 -2.59 9.47
CA GLY A 43 -4.78 -1.18 9.68
C GLY A 43 -6.24 -0.94 10.05
N PHE A 44 -7.17 -1.75 9.54
CA PHE A 44 -8.58 -1.69 9.92
C PHE A 44 -8.78 -2.12 11.38
N LEU A 45 -8.12 -3.19 11.83
CA LEU A 45 -8.15 -3.62 13.23
C LEU A 45 -7.59 -2.55 14.15
N ASP A 46 -6.49 -1.89 13.76
CA ASP A 46 -5.93 -0.77 14.52
C ASP A 46 -6.92 0.40 14.62
N LEU A 47 -7.57 0.77 13.52
CA LEU A 47 -8.54 1.87 13.51
C LEU A 47 -9.75 1.58 14.41
N ARG A 48 -10.15 0.32 14.54
CA ARG A 48 -11.26 -0.13 15.41
C ARG A 48 -10.92 -0.01 16.90
N ALA A 49 -9.63 -0.12 17.26
CA ALA A 49 -9.17 0.06 18.63
C ALA A 49 -9.09 1.54 19.05
N VAL A 50 -8.91 2.46 18.08
CA VAL A 50 -8.81 3.90 18.36
C VAL A 50 -10.20 4.50 18.65
N PRO A 51 -10.38 5.22 19.78
CA PRO A 51 -11.64 5.88 20.08
C PRO A 51 -12.07 6.90 19.01
N THR A 52 -13.34 6.83 18.61
CA THR A 52 -13.93 7.76 17.63
C THR A 52 -13.93 9.20 18.15
N GLY A 53 -13.73 10.17 17.26
CA GLY A 53 -13.71 11.61 17.61
C GLY A 53 -12.31 12.16 17.92
N THR A 54 -11.32 11.30 18.15
CA THR A 54 -9.92 11.72 18.35
C THR A 54 -9.25 12.20 17.05
N ARG A 55 -8.18 13.00 17.18
CA ARG A 55 -7.35 13.37 16.02
C ARG A 55 -6.71 12.15 15.37
N ALA A 56 -6.31 11.16 16.18
CA ALA A 56 -5.74 9.89 15.72
C ALA A 56 -6.73 9.13 14.83
N PHE A 57 -8.00 9.03 15.25
CA PHE A 57 -9.04 8.38 14.45
C PHE A 57 -9.25 9.06 13.09
N ARG A 58 -9.34 10.39 13.04
CA ARG A 58 -9.50 11.12 11.78
C ARG A 58 -8.32 10.92 10.83
N VAL A 59 -7.09 10.92 11.36
CA VAL A 59 -5.89 10.68 10.56
C VAL A 59 -5.82 9.22 10.10
N GLY A 60 -6.20 8.27 10.96
CA GLY A 60 -6.28 6.84 10.62
C GLY A 60 -7.29 6.56 9.51
N LEU A 61 -8.49 7.12 9.62
CA LEU A 61 -9.52 6.99 8.60
C LEU A 61 -9.10 7.62 7.25
N ALA A 62 -8.45 8.78 7.29
CA ALA A 62 -7.90 9.42 6.09
C ALA A 62 -6.79 8.57 5.46
N HIS A 63 -5.88 8.01 6.26
CA HIS A 63 -4.82 7.11 5.80
C HIS A 63 -5.39 5.85 5.15
N MET A 64 -6.35 5.18 5.79
CA MET A 64 -6.99 3.99 5.23
C MET A 64 -7.71 4.30 3.92
N SER A 65 -8.49 5.38 3.88
CA SER A 65 -9.21 5.81 2.67
C SER A 65 -8.25 6.10 1.51
N LEU A 66 -7.14 6.81 1.77
CA LEU A 66 -6.12 7.10 0.76
C LEU A 66 -5.47 5.83 0.22
N ASN A 67 -5.09 4.88 1.08
CA ASN A 67 -4.51 3.61 0.61
C ASN A 67 -5.49 2.80 -0.23
N LEU A 68 -6.79 2.81 0.12
CA LEU A 68 -7.81 2.14 -0.68
C LEU A 68 -7.93 2.78 -2.07
N VAL A 69 -7.99 4.11 -2.14
CA VAL A 69 -8.02 4.85 -3.41
C VAL A 69 -6.77 4.57 -4.25
N VAL A 70 -5.58 4.61 -3.67
CA VAL A 70 -4.32 4.32 -4.37
C VAL A 70 -4.30 2.89 -4.89
N THR A 71 -4.72 1.92 -4.08
CA THR A 71 -4.77 0.50 -4.47
C THR A 71 -5.70 0.29 -5.65
N LEU A 72 -6.90 0.86 -5.60
CA LEU A 72 -7.87 0.79 -6.69
C LEU A 72 -7.38 1.51 -7.95
N ALA A 73 -6.69 2.66 -7.81
CA ALA A 73 -6.11 3.39 -8.93
C ALA A 73 -5.02 2.57 -9.64
N TYR A 74 -4.10 1.95 -8.89
CA TYR A 74 -3.08 1.08 -9.49
C TYR A 74 -3.67 -0.20 -10.11
N ALA A 75 -4.67 -0.80 -9.47
CA ALA A 75 -5.38 -1.94 -10.05
C ALA A 75 -6.09 -1.55 -11.36
N GLY A 76 -6.75 -0.40 -11.39
CA GLY A 76 -7.36 0.17 -12.59
C GLY A 76 -6.33 0.46 -13.69
N ASP A 77 -5.21 1.11 -13.35
CA ASP A 77 -4.12 1.40 -14.29
C ASP A 77 -3.50 0.11 -14.86
N PHE A 78 -3.33 -0.93 -14.03
CA PHE A 78 -2.90 -2.25 -14.46
C PHE A 78 -3.89 -2.88 -15.44
N LEU A 79 -5.18 -2.90 -15.11
CA LEU A 79 -6.22 -3.45 -15.97
C LEU A 79 -6.32 -2.68 -17.29
N TRP A 80 -6.19 -1.34 -17.24
CA TRP A 80 -6.19 -0.50 -18.43
C TRP A 80 -5.01 -0.84 -19.35
N ARG A 81 -3.78 -0.92 -18.82
CA ARG A 81 -2.61 -1.33 -19.59
C ARG A 81 -2.74 -2.74 -20.16
N ARG A 82 -3.30 -3.67 -19.37
CA ARG A 82 -3.52 -5.06 -19.77
C ARG A 82 -4.52 -5.19 -20.92
N ALA A 83 -5.58 -4.40 -20.90
CA ALA A 83 -6.61 -4.33 -21.93
C ALA A 83 -6.12 -3.60 -23.20
N ALA A 84 -5.30 -2.57 -23.04
CA ALA A 84 -4.77 -1.79 -24.16
C ALA A 84 -3.71 -2.54 -25.00
N GLN A 85 -3.04 -3.58 -24.46
CA GLN A 85 -2.03 -4.38 -25.18
C GLN A 85 -1.07 -3.53 -26.05
N PRO A 86 -0.43 -2.46 -25.53
CA PRO A 86 0.35 -1.55 -26.38
C PRO A 86 1.48 -2.32 -27.06
N ALA A 87 1.37 -2.52 -28.37
CA ALA A 87 2.31 -3.28 -29.16
C ALA A 87 3.57 -2.44 -29.39
N HIS A 88 4.57 -2.52 -28.50
CA HIS A 88 5.83 -1.76 -28.57
C HIS A 88 5.69 -0.21 -28.71
N GLU A 89 4.48 0.32 -28.58
CA GLU A 89 4.19 1.74 -28.65
C GLU A 89 4.44 2.45 -27.32
N ALA A 90 4.69 3.75 -27.38
CA ALA A 90 4.90 4.57 -26.20
C ALA A 90 3.67 4.53 -25.28
N VAL A 91 3.91 4.51 -23.97
CA VAL A 91 2.84 4.51 -22.96
C VAL A 91 2.04 5.82 -23.05
N PRO A 92 0.69 5.75 -23.21
CA PRO A 92 -0.15 6.95 -23.23
C PRO A 92 0.03 7.84 -22.00
N ALA A 93 0.07 9.16 -22.21
CA ALA A 93 0.28 10.14 -21.14
C ALA A 93 -0.76 10.04 -20.00
N GLY A 94 -2.00 9.66 -20.31
CA GLY A 94 -3.05 9.46 -19.31
C GLY A 94 -2.72 8.38 -18.27
N MET A 95 -2.13 7.26 -18.70
CA MET A 95 -1.73 6.17 -17.79
C MET A 95 -0.55 6.59 -16.91
N LEU A 96 0.40 7.36 -17.47
CA LEU A 96 1.52 7.92 -16.71
C LEU A 96 1.03 8.96 -15.69
N ALA A 97 0.10 9.84 -16.07
CA ALA A 97 -0.50 10.82 -15.18
C ALA A 97 -1.25 10.16 -14.02
N LEU A 98 -2.04 9.12 -14.31
CA LEU A 98 -2.74 8.33 -13.28
C LEU A 98 -1.75 7.71 -12.29
N SER A 99 -0.68 7.09 -12.78
CA SER A 99 0.39 6.54 -11.95
C SER A 99 1.08 7.61 -11.10
N ALA A 100 1.39 8.77 -11.66
CA ALA A 100 2.04 9.87 -10.94
C ALA A 100 1.15 10.44 -9.82
N VAL A 101 -0.15 10.60 -10.09
CA VAL A 101 -1.12 11.04 -9.08
C VAL A 101 -1.26 9.99 -7.98
N ALA A 102 -1.39 8.71 -8.33
CA ALA A 102 -1.46 7.62 -7.35
C ALA A 102 -0.20 7.56 -6.48
N LEU A 103 0.99 7.78 -7.07
CA LEU A 103 2.26 7.83 -6.34
C LEU A 103 2.33 9.02 -5.38
N ALA A 104 1.85 10.20 -5.79
CA ALA A 104 1.78 11.38 -4.93
C ALA A 104 0.83 11.14 -3.74
N LEU A 105 -0.34 10.56 -4.00
CA LEU A 105 -1.30 10.18 -2.95
C LEU A 105 -0.72 9.13 -2.00
N LEU A 106 0.05 8.16 -2.52
CA LEU A 106 0.75 7.17 -1.72
C LEU A 106 1.77 7.83 -0.79
N GLY A 107 2.51 8.83 -1.27
CA GLY A 107 3.43 9.63 -0.45
C GLY A 107 2.73 10.38 0.69
N ILE A 108 1.60 11.03 0.39
CA ILE A 108 0.76 11.71 1.39
C ILE A 108 0.24 10.69 2.41
N SER A 109 -0.24 9.53 1.95
CA SER A 109 -0.71 8.44 2.80
C SER A 109 0.40 7.95 3.73
N GLY A 110 1.61 7.71 3.21
CA GLY A 110 2.78 7.29 3.99
C GLY A 110 3.14 8.28 5.09
N TYR A 111 3.08 9.59 4.79
CA TYR A 111 3.26 10.63 5.81
C TYR A 111 2.19 10.59 6.91
N LEU A 112 0.92 10.36 6.56
CA LEU A 112 -0.14 10.18 7.57
C LEU A 112 0.08 8.94 8.43
N GLY A 113 0.50 7.82 7.83
CA GLY A 113 0.84 6.59 8.54
C GLY A 113 1.97 6.81 9.54
N GLY A 114 3.05 7.46 9.11
CA GLY A 114 4.15 7.83 10.01
C GLY A 114 3.70 8.70 11.18
N LYS A 115 2.81 9.68 10.95
CA LYS A 115 2.26 10.49 12.06
C LYS A 115 1.50 9.65 13.09
N LEU A 116 0.77 8.61 12.66
CA LEU A 116 0.03 7.74 13.59
C LEU A 116 0.99 6.98 14.51
N SER A 117 2.08 6.46 13.97
CA SER A 117 3.09 5.74 14.77
C SER A 117 3.91 6.69 15.65
N TYR A 118 4.48 7.76 15.08
CA TYR A 118 5.43 8.61 15.80
C TYR A 118 4.80 9.67 16.70
N ARG A 119 3.59 10.16 16.39
CA ARG A 119 2.94 11.22 17.19
C ARG A 119 1.74 10.74 17.98
N SER A 120 1.07 9.69 17.53
CA SER A 120 -0.12 9.15 18.20
C SER A 120 0.13 7.82 18.91
N GLY A 121 1.37 7.30 18.86
CA GLY A 121 1.79 6.12 19.62
C GLY A 121 1.07 4.82 19.25
N VAL A 122 0.29 4.80 18.17
CA VAL A 122 -0.52 3.66 17.76
C VAL A 122 0.39 2.45 17.53
N ARG A 123 0.18 1.37 18.31
CA ARG A 123 0.97 0.11 18.37
C ARG A 123 2.41 0.23 18.88
N VAL A 124 2.84 1.42 19.32
CA VAL A 124 4.21 1.64 19.82
C VAL A 124 4.22 1.81 21.34
N ALA A 125 3.20 2.45 21.90
CA ALA A 125 3.00 2.52 23.35
C ALA A 125 2.10 1.38 23.83
N ASP A 126 2.29 0.92 25.08
CA ASP A 126 1.37 0.00 25.74
C ASP A 126 -0.02 0.62 25.84
N GLU A 127 -1.04 -0.21 26.02
CA GLU A 127 -2.44 0.19 25.99
C GLU A 127 -2.80 1.26 27.03
N ASP A 128 -2.19 1.22 28.22
CA ASP A 128 -2.45 2.19 29.29
C ASP A 128 -1.83 3.55 28.94
N THR A 129 -0.57 3.55 28.49
CA THR A 129 0.11 4.77 28.00
C THR A 129 -0.57 5.36 26.74
N GLN A 130 -1.09 4.50 25.85
CA GLN A 130 -1.85 4.92 24.67
C GLN A 130 -3.17 5.59 25.06
N ALA A 131 -3.89 5.02 26.03
CA ALA A 131 -5.16 5.55 26.54
C ALA A 131 -5.00 6.96 27.13
N GLU A 132 -3.92 7.20 27.90
CA GLU A 132 -3.60 8.53 28.44
C GLU A 132 -3.32 9.56 27.33
N GLY A 133 -2.61 9.16 26.27
CA GLY A 133 -2.28 10.01 25.12
C GLY A 133 -3.47 10.41 24.24
N TYR A 134 -4.60 9.69 24.31
CA TYR A 134 -5.83 10.05 23.61
C TYR A 134 -6.68 11.10 24.33
N VAL A 135 -6.40 11.38 25.61
CA VAL A 135 -7.10 12.39 26.41
C VAL A 135 -6.45 13.76 26.19
N PRO A 136 -7.20 14.80 25.75
CA PRO A 136 -6.67 16.16 25.64
C PRO A 136 -6.37 16.74 27.04
N GLY A 137 -5.15 16.55 27.56
CA GLY A 137 -4.69 17.26 28.77
C GLY A 137 -3.67 16.58 29.68
N ALA A 138 -3.40 15.27 29.55
CA ALA A 138 -2.60 14.52 30.53
C ALA A 138 -1.07 14.58 30.26
N GLY A 139 -0.53 15.78 30.08
CA GLY A 139 0.85 15.95 29.61
C GLY A 139 1.66 17.04 30.29
N ARG A 140 1.61 17.14 31.62
CA ARG A 140 2.67 17.74 32.46
C ARG A 140 2.69 17.07 33.84
N HIS A 141 3.29 15.88 33.96
CA HIS A 141 3.84 15.50 35.25
C HIS A 141 5.04 16.41 35.50
N ARG A 142 4.83 17.46 36.30
CA ARG A 142 5.90 18.26 36.88
C ARG A 142 6.48 17.40 38.01
N PRO A 143 7.78 17.08 38.01
CA PRO A 143 8.39 16.52 39.19
C PRO A 143 8.41 17.64 40.23
N ASP A 144 7.46 17.61 41.15
CA ASP A 144 7.52 18.41 42.38
C ASP A 144 8.60 17.73 43.25
N GLY A 145 9.84 18.18 43.03
CA GLY A 145 10.97 17.87 43.88
C GLY A 145 11.08 18.93 44.96
N ASP A 146 10.41 18.69 46.08
CA ASP A 146 10.75 19.28 47.36
C ASP A 146 12.03 18.61 47.89
N ALA A 147 13.11 19.39 47.98
CA ALA A 147 14.13 19.37 49.05
C ALA A 147 15.12 20.52 48.85
#